data_AF-A0A2V2R9R5-F1
#
_entry.id   AF-A0A2V2R9R5-F1
#
_cell.length_a   1.000
_cell.length_b   1.000
_cell.length_c   1.000
_cell.angle_alpha   90.00
_cell.angle_beta   90.00
_cell.angle_gamma   90.00
#
_symmetry.space_group_name_H-M   'P 1'
#
loop_
_entity.id
_entity.type
_entity.pdbx_description
1 polymer ?
#
loop_
_entity_poly.entity_id
_entity_poly.type
_entity_poly.pdbx_seq_one_letter_code
_entity_poly.pdbx_strand_id
1 'polypeptide(L)'
;MLEYVSSTVTHIRNELSKIIVGQEEAIEQILIALLAEGHALIEGVPGTAKTLTVKTLARILNASFNRIQFTPDLMPSDITGTNVFNVATSAFNLRRGPIFTDILLADEINRTPPKTQAALLEAMEERQVTIDGESHHLSPIFTVLATENPIEYEGTYPLPEAQLDRFLLKILLDYPSENDEQQIITNWDSGFNSRRLDQVDIVPLREADAISRCRIAVSSAHMEPGVQKYAVDIVRRTRNHPFVHYGASPRASVALFLCAKALAAMRGREFSTPDDVRDISRPVLRHRLALRAEAELDGATPDAVISDILKSAEVPR
;
A
#
# COMPACT_ATOMS: atom_id res chain seq x y z
N MET A 1 -14.88 5.52 -19.73
CA MET A 1 -14.57 5.00 -18.36
C MET A 1 -13.18 5.41 -17.89
N LEU A 2 -12.17 5.47 -18.75
CA LEU A 2 -10.84 5.91 -18.32
C LEU A 2 -10.68 7.39 -18.00
N GLU A 3 -11.36 8.27 -18.74
CA GLU A 3 -11.41 9.70 -18.38
C GLU A 3 -11.95 9.90 -16.97
N TYR A 4 -12.84 9.01 -16.51
CA TYR A 4 -13.30 8.99 -15.14
C TYR A 4 -12.16 8.62 -14.17
N VAL A 5 -11.41 7.53 -14.42
CA VAL A 5 -10.25 7.16 -13.60
C VAL A 5 -9.23 8.29 -13.52
N SER A 6 -8.82 8.82 -14.67
CA SER A 6 -7.83 9.90 -14.74
C SER A 6 -8.32 11.17 -14.04
N SER A 7 -9.59 11.54 -14.19
CA SER A 7 -10.14 12.75 -13.53
C SER A 7 -10.31 12.56 -12.03
N THR A 8 -10.77 11.38 -11.56
CA THR A 8 -10.82 11.03 -10.13
C THR A 8 -9.43 11.04 -9.50
N VAL A 9 -8.43 10.45 -10.15
CA VAL A 9 -7.05 10.42 -9.67
C VAL A 9 -6.44 11.83 -9.63
N THR A 10 -6.69 12.64 -10.65
CA THR A 10 -6.23 14.04 -10.69
C THR A 10 -6.87 14.86 -9.58
N HIS A 11 -8.17 14.67 -9.32
CA HIS A 11 -8.85 15.29 -8.19
C HIS A 11 -8.21 14.89 -6.87
N ILE A 12 -7.98 13.59 -6.64
CA ILE A 12 -7.36 13.11 -5.40
C ILE A 12 -5.95 13.70 -5.20
N ARG A 13 -5.13 13.74 -6.27
CA ARG A 13 -3.79 14.33 -6.22
C ARG A 13 -3.82 15.82 -5.88
N ASN A 14 -4.72 16.58 -6.53
CA ASN A 14 -4.85 18.02 -6.29
C ASN A 14 -5.33 18.32 -4.87
N GLU A 15 -6.19 17.49 -4.30
CA GLU A 15 -6.63 17.65 -2.91
C GLU A 15 -5.55 17.23 -1.91
N LEU A 16 -4.75 16.20 -2.22
CA LEU A 16 -3.61 15.79 -1.40
C LEU A 16 -2.50 16.84 -1.39
N SER A 17 -2.18 17.45 -2.53
CA SER A 17 -1.09 18.43 -2.66
C SER A 17 -1.34 19.74 -1.92
N LYS A 18 -2.58 20.01 -1.49
CA LYS A 18 -2.89 21.11 -0.56
C LYS A 18 -2.28 20.92 0.83
N ILE A 19 -1.93 19.67 1.19
CA ILE A 19 -1.56 19.27 2.55
C ILE A 19 -0.19 18.59 2.56
N ILE A 20 0.04 17.69 1.62
CA ILE A 20 1.27 16.92 1.49
C ILE A 20 2.19 17.66 0.53
N VAL A 21 3.43 17.87 0.98
CA VAL A 21 4.49 18.52 0.22
C VAL A 21 5.53 17.46 -0.12
N GLY A 22 5.89 17.38 -1.41
CA GLY A 22 6.68 16.28 -1.93
C GLY A 22 5.91 14.95 -1.89
N GLN A 23 6.60 13.84 -2.20
CA GLN A 23 6.07 12.47 -2.14
C GLN A 23 5.12 12.04 -3.27
N GLU A 24 5.20 12.65 -4.45
CA GLU A 24 4.28 12.33 -5.56
C GLU A 24 4.37 10.88 -6.04
N GLU A 25 5.56 10.30 -6.00
CA GLU A 25 5.76 8.89 -6.32
C GLU A 25 5.06 7.98 -5.31
N ALA A 26 5.17 8.28 -4.01
CA ALA A 26 4.52 7.50 -2.97
C ALA A 26 2.99 7.63 -3.04
N ILE A 27 2.47 8.83 -3.31
CA ILE A 27 1.04 9.04 -3.52
C ILE A 27 0.56 8.24 -4.74
N GLU A 28 1.29 8.27 -5.86
CA GLU A 28 0.97 7.44 -7.02
C GLU A 28 0.93 5.96 -6.66
N GLN A 29 1.93 5.45 -5.93
CA GLN A 29 1.97 4.05 -5.49
C GLN A 29 0.82 3.69 -4.53
N ILE A 30 0.44 4.56 -3.60
CA ILE A 30 -0.72 4.35 -2.72
C ILE A 30 -2.01 4.26 -3.54
N LEU A 31 -2.19 5.14 -4.53
CA LEU A 31 -3.37 5.11 -5.40
C LEU A 31 -3.39 3.86 -6.27
N ILE A 32 -2.23 3.39 -6.77
CA ILE A 32 -2.12 2.11 -7.46
C ILE A 32 -2.56 0.97 -6.54
N ALA A 33 -2.10 0.92 -5.29
CA ALA A 33 -2.52 -0.11 -4.33
C ALA A 33 -4.04 -0.08 -4.11
N LEU A 34 -4.64 1.10 -3.94
CA LEU A 34 -6.08 1.26 -3.77
C LEU A 34 -6.87 0.76 -4.99
N LEU A 35 -6.44 1.13 -6.19
CA LEU A 35 -7.14 0.83 -7.45
C LEU A 35 -6.90 -0.58 -7.98
N ALA A 36 -5.78 -1.20 -7.61
CA ALA A 36 -5.44 -2.59 -7.93
C ALA A 36 -5.94 -3.58 -6.87
N GLU A 37 -6.81 -3.13 -5.94
CA GLU A 37 -7.36 -3.97 -4.88
C GLU A 37 -6.28 -4.60 -3.98
N GLY A 38 -5.19 -3.87 -3.76
CA GLY A 38 -4.07 -4.30 -2.95
C GLY A 38 -3.96 -3.61 -1.60
N HIS A 39 -2.88 -3.98 -0.93
CA HIS A 39 -2.41 -3.39 0.31
C HIS A 39 -0.97 -2.93 0.12
N ALA A 40 -0.55 -1.88 0.82
CA ALA A 40 0.80 -1.36 0.71
C ALA A 40 1.50 -1.34 2.07
N LEU A 41 2.79 -1.68 2.04
CA LEU A 41 3.71 -1.49 3.14
C LEU A 41 4.50 -0.21 2.90
N ILE A 42 4.48 0.72 3.85
CA ILE A 42 5.10 2.03 3.76
C ILE A 42 6.26 2.09 4.74
N GLU A 43 7.45 1.78 4.24
CA GLU A 43 8.69 1.92 5.01
C GLU A 43 9.23 3.34 4.85
N GLY A 44 9.73 3.90 5.95
CA GLY A 44 10.25 5.26 5.93
C GLY A 44 10.47 5.80 7.33
N VAL A 45 11.26 6.86 7.41
CA VAL A 45 11.68 7.45 8.68
C VAL A 45 10.53 8.19 9.39
N PRO A 46 10.60 8.34 10.73
CA PRO A 46 9.63 9.12 11.49
C PRO A 46 9.53 10.56 10.97
N GLY A 47 8.31 11.11 10.97
CA GLY A 47 8.06 12.49 10.56
C GLY A 47 7.78 12.71 9.06
N THR A 48 7.80 11.66 8.23
CA THR A 48 7.50 11.72 6.78
C THR A 48 6.01 11.86 6.43
N ALA A 49 5.19 12.42 7.33
CA ALA A 49 3.76 12.66 7.13
C ALA A 49 2.90 11.44 6.73
N LYS A 50 3.37 10.18 6.88
CA LYS A 50 2.63 8.96 6.49
C LYS A 50 1.19 8.93 6.98
N THR A 51 1.00 9.14 8.29
CA THR A 51 -0.30 9.16 8.95
C THR A 51 -1.19 10.29 8.41
N LEU A 52 -0.60 11.44 8.10
CA LEU A 52 -1.31 12.58 7.52
C LEU A 52 -1.76 12.26 6.08
N THR A 53 -0.90 11.65 5.26
CA THR A 53 -1.21 11.22 3.88
C THR A 53 -2.39 10.27 3.86
N VAL A 54 -2.36 9.21 4.67
CA VAL A 54 -3.44 8.21 4.71
C VAL A 54 -4.75 8.79 5.24
N LYS A 55 -4.70 9.59 6.31
CA LYS A 55 -5.89 10.22 6.88
C LYS A 55 -6.52 11.22 5.90
N THR A 56 -5.71 11.98 5.18
CA THR A 56 -6.17 12.93 4.17
C THR A 56 -6.79 12.18 2.99
N LEU A 57 -6.15 11.11 2.52
CA LEU A 57 -6.70 10.26 1.47
C LEU A 57 -8.09 9.74 1.86
N ALA A 58 -8.26 9.16 3.05
CA ALA A 58 -9.56 8.65 3.47
C ALA A 58 -10.65 9.73 3.49
N ARG A 59 -10.31 10.97 3.90
CA ARG A 59 -11.25 12.11 3.85
C ARG A 59 -11.61 12.50 2.42
N ILE A 60 -10.63 12.54 1.51
CA ILE A 60 -10.88 12.82 0.09
C ILE A 60 -11.78 11.74 -0.51
N LEU A 61 -11.57 10.48 -0.16
CA LEU A 61 -12.38 9.36 -0.64
C LEU A 61 -13.79 9.31 -0.01
N ASN A 62 -14.07 10.14 0.99
CA ASN A 62 -15.25 10.02 1.85
C ASN A 62 -15.40 8.60 2.45
N ALA A 63 -14.27 7.99 2.79
CA ALA A 63 -14.15 6.63 3.25
C ALA A 63 -14.02 6.58 4.78
N SER A 64 -14.57 5.55 5.41
CA SER A 64 -14.30 5.27 6.82
C SER A 64 -12.81 4.99 7.02
N PHE A 65 -12.27 5.49 8.13
CA PHE A 65 -10.86 5.39 8.45
C PHE A 65 -10.66 4.94 9.87
N ASN A 66 -9.85 3.90 10.05
CA ASN A 66 -9.34 3.50 11.36
C ASN A 66 -7.82 3.47 11.35
N ARG A 67 -7.23 3.78 12.51
CA ARG A 67 -5.80 3.63 12.78
C ARG A 67 -5.61 2.63 13.90
N ILE A 68 -4.72 1.68 13.69
CA ILE A 68 -4.24 0.76 14.73
C ILE A 68 -2.77 1.08 14.94
N GLN A 69 -2.40 1.35 16.18
CA GLN A 69 -1.00 1.37 16.58
C GLN A 69 -0.62 -0.06 16.98
N PHE A 70 0.34 -0.65 16.29
CA PHE A 70 0.85 -1.97 16.64
C PHE A 70 1.80 -1.81 17.83
N THR A 71 1.46 -2.49 18.91
CA THR A 71 2.21 -2.51 20.16
C THR A 71 2.50 -3.95 20.58
N PRO A 72 3.49 -4.21 21.44
CA PRO A 72 3.86 -5.58 21.84
C PRO A 72 2.73 -6.36 22.54
N ASP A 73 1.79 -5.65 23.15
CA ASP A 73 0.65 -6.18 23.90
C ASP A 73 -0.64 -6.31 23.08
N LEU A 74 -0.64 -5.85 21.82
CA LEU A 74 -1.81 -5.91 20.95
C LEU A 74 -2.21 -7.36 20.66
N MET A 75 -3.47 -7.71 20.92
CA MET A 75 -4.00 -9.05 20.69
C MET A 75 -4.74 -9.15 19.34
N PRO A 76 -4.84 -10.35 18.74
CA PRO A 76 -5.63 -10.55 17.52
C PRO A 76 -7.07 -10.04 17.60
N SER A 77 -7.72 -10.27 18.74
CA SER A 77 -9.09 -9.82 19.00
C SER A 77 -9.25 -8.30 19.07
N ASP A 78 -8.18 -7.56 19.37
CA ASP A 78 -8.20 -6.09 19.36
C ASP A 78 -8.23 -5.54 17.94
N ILE A 79 -7.85 -6.34 16.94
CA ILE A 79 -7.90 -6.00 15.51
C ILE A 79 -9.23 -6.45 14.90
N THR A 80 -9.58 -7.72 15.09
CA THR A 80 -10.75 -8.34 14.45
C THR A 80 -12.05 -7.98 15.16
N GLY A 81 -12.02 -7.86 16.49
CA GLY A 81 -13.21 -7.73 17.33
C GLY A 81 -13.48 -8.98 18.15
N THR A 82 -14.44 -8.87 19.07
CA THR A 82 -14.81 -9.93 20.02
C THR A 82 -16.28 -9.84 20.39
N ASN A 83 -16.88 -10.97 20.77
CA ASN A 83 -18.23 -11.01 21.31
C ASN A 83 -18.22 -10.65 22.80
N VAL A 84 -18.91 -9.56 23.15
CA VAL A 84 -19.01 -9.07 24.52
C VAL A 84 -20.39 -9.40 25.07
N PHE A 85 -20.44 -10.05 26.23
CA PHE A 85 -21.70 -10.32 26.91
C PHE A 85 -22.31 -9.03 27.44
N ASN A 86 -23.48 -8.66 26.92
CA ASN A 86 -24.25 -7.53 27.39
C ASN A 86 -25.20 -7.99 28.50
N VAL A 87 -24.89 -7.58 29.74
CA VAL A 87 -25.67 -7.93 30.94
C VAL A 87 -27.11 -7.46 30.86
N ALA A 88 -27.38 -6.31 30.22
CA ALA A 88 -28.74 -5.76 30.13
C ALA A 88 -29.64 -6.58 29.19
N THR A 89 -29.08 -7.14 28.11
CA THR A 89 -29.82 -7.96 27.14
C THR A 89 -29.64 -9.45 27.36
N SER A 90 -28.76 -9.87 28.27
CA SER A 90 -28.33 -11.26 28.46
C SER A 90 -27.92 -11.95 27.15
N ALA A 91 -27.30 -11.17 26.25
CA ALA A 91 -26.92 -11.63 24.91
C ALA A 91 -25.47 -11.25 24.61
N PHE A 92 -24.79 -12.07 23.80
CA PHE A 92 -23.48 -11.73 23.26
C PHE A 92 -23.66 -10.80 22.07
N ASN A 93 -23.04 -9.62 22.13
CA ASN A 93 -23.04 -8.66 21.03
C ASN A 93 -21.62 -8.56 20.47
N LEU A 94 -21.51 -8.67 19.14
CA LEU A 94 -20.25 -8.47 18.46
C LEU A 94 -19.78 -7.02 18.59
N ARG A 95 -18.66 -6.82 19.26
CA ARG A 95 -17.91 -5.57 19.21
C ARG A 95 -16.90 -5.67 18.07
N ARG A 96 -17.27 -5.09 16.92
CA ARG A 96 -16.43 -5.00 15.73
C ARG A 96 -15.10 -4.32 16.06
N GLY A 97 -14.00 -4.93 15.63
CA GLY A 97 -12.67 -4.35 15.74
C GLY A 97 -12.42 -3.23 14.71
N PRO A 98 -11.28 -2.52 14.83
CA PRO A 98 -10.87 -1.45 13.92
C PRO A 98 -10.68 -1.89 12.47
N ILE A 99 -10.55 -3.19 12.18
CA ILE A 99 -10.42 -3.68 10.80
C ILE A 99 -11.68 -3.47 9.94
N PHE A 100 -12.84 -3.29 10.57
CA PHE A 100 -14.10 -3.00 9.88
C PHE A 100 -14.14 -1.53 9.45
N THR A 101 -13.40 -1.21 8.39
CA THR A 101 -13.27 0.12 7.80
C THR A 101 -13.00 0.02 6.30
N ASP A 102 -12.94 1.15 5.61
CA ASP A 102 -12.55 1.23 4.20
C ASP A 102 -11.02 1.37 4.09
N ILE A 103 -10.43 2.28 4.86
CA ILE A 103 -8.98 2.51 4.87
C ILE A 103 -8.44 2.26 6.27
N LEU A 104 -7.54 1.29 6.39
CA LEU A 104 -6.88 0.94 7.64
C LEU A 104 -5.42 1.39 7.61
N LEU A 105 -5.02 2.26 8.54
CA LEU A 105 -3.61 2.52 8.82
C LEU A 105 -3.13 1.59 9.94
N ALA A 106 -2.24 0.66 9.60
CA ALA A 106 -1.58 -0.24 10.54
C ALA A 106 -0.17 0.30 10.86
N ASP A 107 -0.07 1.12 11.89
CA ASP A 107 1.16 1.85 12.21
C ASP A 107 2.14 0.96 12.97
N GLU A 108 3.40 0.89 12.52
CA GLU A 108 4.50 0.14 13.15
C GLU A 108 4.21 -1.37 13.28
N ILE A 109 3.76 -2.01 12.19
CA ILE A 109 3.32 -3.42 12.17
C ILE A 109 4.39 -4.39 12.71
N ASN A 110 5.66 -4.02 12.60
CA ASN A 110 6.80 -4.76 13.11
C ASN A 110 6.96 -4.67 14.64
N ARG A 111 6.11 -3.99 15.41
CA ARG A 111 6.19 -3.90 16.89
C ARG A 111 5.33 -4.91 17.63
N THR A 112 4.60 -5.76 16.93
CA THR A 112 3.68 -6.74 17.54
C THR A 112 4.11 -8.17 17.21
N PRO A 113 3.89 -9.15 18.10
CA PRO A 113 4.21 -10.55 17.83
C PRO A 113 3.55 -11.13 16.55
N PRO A 114 4.16 -12.18 15.95
CA PRO A 114 3.68 -12.78 14.70
C PRO A 114 2.21 -13.24 14.69
N LYS A 115 1.68 -13.64 15.85
CA LYS A 115 0.29 -14.11 15.97
C LYS A 115 -0.72 -13.00 15.66
N THR A 116 -0.46 -11.78 16.08
CA THR A 116 -1.35 -10.64 15.85
C THR A 116 -1.16 -10.07 14.44
N GLN A 117 0.08 -10.07 13.93
CA GLN A 117 0.37 -9.77 12.51
C GLN A 117 -0.43 -10.71 11.59
N ALA A 118 -0.43 -12.01 11.90
CA ALA A 118 -1.17 -13.01 11.11
C ALA A 118 -2.68 -12.72 11.03
N ALA A 119 -3.30 -12.21 12.11
CA ALA A 119 -4.73 -11.88 12.11
C ALA A 119 -5.08 -10.75 11.12
N LEU A 120 -4.23 -9.71 11.03
CA LEU A 120 -4.39 -8.67 10.03
C LEU A 120 -4.17 -9.20 8.61
N LEU A 121 -3.13 -10.03 8.42
CA LEU A 121 -2.75 -10.57 7.12
C LEU A 121 -3.76 -11.58 6.57
N GLU A 122 -4.41 -12.35 7.42
CA GLU A 122 -5.51 -13.24 7.05
C GLU A 122 -6.69 -12.42 6.54
N ALA A 123 -7.07 -11.37 7.27
CA ALA A 123 -8.15 -10.48 6.88
C ALA A 123 -7.87 -9.72 5.56
N MET A 124 -6.60 -9.38 5.31
CA MET A 124 -6.13 -8.82 4.04
C MET A 124 -6.35 -9.79 2.87
N GLU A 125 -5.97 -11.06 3.04
CA GLU A 125 -6.07 -12.06 1.97
C GLU A 125 -7.52 -12.51 1.72
N GLU A 126 -8.26 -12.80 2.79
CA GLU A 126 -9.61 -13.37 2.72
C GLU A 126 -10.71 -12.29 2.53
N ARG A 127 -10.38 -11.01 2.75
CA ARG A 127 -11.34 -9.88 2.73
C ARG A 127 -12.56 -10.09 3.64
N GLN A 128 -12.40 -10.91 4.67
CA GLN A 128 -13.38 -11.20 5.69
C GLN A 128 -12.65 -11.60 6.98
N VAL A 129 -13.36 -11.52 8.10
CA VAL A 129 -12.87 -12.03 9.39
C VAL A 129 -13.88 -13.00 9.96
N THR A 130 -13.40 -14.08 10.56
CA THR A 130 -14.26 -15.07 11.24
C THR A 130 -14.16 -14.85 12.74
N ILE A 131 -15.28 -14.60 13.40
CA ILE A 131 -15.36 -14.34 14.85
C ILE A 131 -16.35 -15.34 15.44
N ASP A 132 -15.88 -16.21 16.34
CA ASP A 132 -16.66 -17.29 16.96
C ASP A 132 -17.44 -18.17 15.98
N GLY A 133 -16.88 -18.40 14.78
CA GLY A 133 -17.45 -19.24 13.74
C GLY A 133 -18.38 -18.51 12.75
N GLU A 134 -18.64 -17.22 12.95
CA GLU A 134 -19.38 -16.38 12.00
C GLU A 134 -18.45 -15.54 11.12
N SER A 135 -18.63 -15.62 9.81
CA SER A 135 -17.87 -14.83 8.84
C SER A 135 -18.47 -13.43 8.66
N HIS A 136 -17.63 -12.41 8.73
CA HIS A 136 -18.00 -11.02 8.49
C HIS A 136 -17.14 -10.43 7.37
N HIS A 137 -17.76 -10.05 6.27
CA HIS A 137 -17.09 -9.41 5.15
C HIS A 137 -16.58 -8.01 5.51
N LEU A 138 -15.42 -7.65 4.97
CA LEU A 138 -14.86 -6.31 5.04
C LEU A 138 -15.43 -5.44 3.92
N SER A 139 -15.13 -4.14 3.96
CA SER A 139 -15.55 -3.21 2.93
C SER A 139 -15.08 -3.65 1.54
N PRO A 140 -15.89 -3.44 0.47
CA PRO A 140 -15.43 -3.64 -0.90
C PRO A 140 -14.15 -2.86 -1.21
N ILE A 141 -13.99 -1.66 -0.62
CA ILE A 141 -12.81 -0.82 -0.82
C ILE A 141 -11.74 -1.00 0.27
N PHE A 142 -11.85 -2.03 1.11
CA PHE A 142 -10.90 -2.32 2.19
C PHE A 142 -9.45 -2.33 1.68
N THR A 143 -8.66 -1.38 2.17
CA THR A 143 -7.24 -1.23 1.86
C THR A 143 -6.45 -0.96 3.14
N VAL A 144 -5.50 -1.83 3.43
CA VAL A 144 -4.51 -1.67 4.49
C VAL A 144 -3.28 -0.94 3.96
N LEU A 145 -2.91 0.13 4.65
CA LEU A 145 -1.63 0.82 4.51
C LEU A 145 -0.87 0.59 5.81
N ALA A 146 0.04 -0.37 5.79
CA ALA A 146 0.88 -0.69 6.95
C ALA A 146 2.15 0.16 6.92
N THR A 147 2.66 0.58 8.06
CA THR A 147 3.93 1.31 8.15
C THR A 147 4.97 0.50 8.91
N GLU A 148 6.22 0.67 8.51
CA GLU A 148 7.38 0.16 9.24
C GLU A 148 8.40 1.29 9.40
N ASN A 149 9.09 1.29 10.53
CA ASN A 149 10.23 2.16 10.79
C ASN A 149 11.52 1.32 10.71
N PRO A 150 12.43 1.59 9.77
CA PRO A 150 13.63 0.77 9.58
C PRO A 150 14.69 0.93 10.70
N ILE A 151 14.56 1.94 11.56
CA ILE A 151 15.60 2.31 12.55
C ILE A 151 15.33 1.71 13.95
N GLU A 152 14.21 1.03 14.17
CA GLU A 152 13.87 0.44 15.47
C GLU A 152 14.48 -0.96 15.65
N TYR A 153 15.55 -1.05 16.43
CA TYR A 153 16.27 -2.31 16.70
C TYR A 153 15.78 -3.05 17.97
N GLU A 154 15.08 -2.39 18.89
CA GLU A 154 14.59 -3.02 20.12
C GLU A 154 13.09 -3.33 20.06
N GLY A 155 12.74 -4.58 20.35
CA GLY A 155 11.33 -5.01 20.46
C GLY A 155 10.59 -5.12 19.14
N THR A 156 11.31 -5.23 18.01
CA THR A 156 10.71 -5.44 16.69
C THR A 156 10.70 -6.91 16.27
N TYR A 157 9.63 -7.29 15.59
CA TYR A 157 9.35 -8.60 15.01
C TYR A 157 9.21 -8.40 13.50
N PRO A 158 10.28 -8.64 12.72
CA PRO A 158 10.23 -8.45 11.28
C PRO A 158 9.18 -9.39 10.67
N LEU A 159 8.46 -8.90 9.66
CA LEU A 159 7.53 -9.71 8.90
C LEU A 159 8.33 -10.77 8.11
N PRO A 160 8.02 -12.07 8.27
CA PRO A 160 8.57 -13.10 7.39
C PRO A 160 8.26 -12.82 5.92
N GLU A 161 9.09 -13.33 5.01
CA GLU A 161 8.98 -13.10 3.57
C GLU A 161 7.62 -13.56 3.02
N ALA A 162 7.09 -14.66 3.54
CA ALA A 162 5.76 -15.15 3.19
C ALA A 162 4.62 -14.20 3.60
N GLN A 163 4.85 -13.37 4.62
CA GLN A 163 3.90 -12.34 5.05
C GLN A 163 4.07 -11.06 4.22
N LEU A 164 5.31 -10.65 3.96
CA LEU A 164 5.61 -9.53 3.07
C LEU A 164 5.01 -9.73 1.67
N ASP A 165 5.04 -10.95 1.13
CA ASP A 165 4.50 -11.25 -0.21
C ASP A 165 2.99 -10.95 -0.37
N ARG A 166 2.25 -10.82 0.75
CA ARG A 166 0.83 -10.42 0.77
C ARG A 166 0.60 -8.93 0.51
N PHE A 167 1.61 -8.09 0.74
CA PHE A 167 1.54 -6.68 0.36
C PHE A 167 1.77 -6.55 -1.15
N LEU A 168 0.88 -5.83 -1.83
CA LEU A 168 1.00 -5.60 -3.26
C LEU A 168 2.26 -4.78 -3.57
N LEU A 169 2.47 -3.71 -2.80
CA LEU A 169 3.59 -2.77 -2.94
C LEU A 169 4.33 -2.57 -1.62
N LYS A 170 5.66 -2.42 -1.68
CA LYS A 170 6.49 -1.80 -0.65
C LYS A 170 6.94 -0.42 -1.13
N ILE A 171 6.41 0.61 -0.49
CA ILE A 171 6.62 2.03 -0.77
C ILE A 171 7.71 2.52 0.18
N LEU A 172 8.73 3.17 -0.36
CA LEU A 172 9.80 3.78 0.43
C LEU A 172 9.54 5.29 0.51
N LEU A 173 9.63 5.84 1.72
CA LEU A 173 9.53 7.26 2.00
C LEU A 173 10.81 7.76 2.67
N ASP A 174 11.57 8.51 1.90
CA ASP A 174 12.75 9.23 2.39
C ASP A 174 12.37 10.59 2.99
N TYR A 175 13.36 11.26 3.58
CA TYR A 175 13.18 12.65 3.99
C TYR A 175 12.84 13.53 2.78
N PRO A 176 11.95 14.53 2.96
CA PRO A 176 11.68 15.53 1.93
C PRO A 176 12.96 16.23 1.46
N SER A 177 12.95 16.74 0.23
CA SER A 177 14.06 17.57 -0.26
C SER A 177 14.14 18.88 0.52
N GLU A 178 15.29 19.58 0.45
CA GLU A 178 15.45 20.90 1.09
C GLU A 178 14.34 21.89 0.68
N ASN A 179 13.95 21.88 -0.60
CA ASN A 179 12.88 22.72 -1.11
C ASN A 179 11.51 22.32 -0.53
N ASP A 180 11.24 21.02 -0.41
CA ASP A 180 10.00 20.52 0.18
C ASP A 180 9.94 20.85 1.67
N GLU A 181 11.05 20.71 2.41
CA GLU A 181 11.14 21.11 3.82
C GLU A 181 10.91 22.61 4.00
N GLN A 182 11.51 23.44 3.15
CA GLN A 182 11.29 24.87 3.18
C GLN A 182 9.81 25.21 2.94
N GLN A 183 9.17 24.55 1.96
CA GLN A 183 7.74 24.73 1.69
C GLN A 183 6.87 24.25 2.86
N ILE A 184 7.25 23.16 3.55
CA ILE A 184 6.58 22.73 4.79
C ILE A 184 6.65 23.84 5.84
N ILE A 185 7.82 24.44 6.05
CA ILE A 185 7.98 25.56 7.01
C ILE A 185 7.14 26.76 6.60
N THR A 186 7.15 27.15 5.31
CA THR A 186 6.33 28.25 4.79
C THR A 186 4.83 27.99 5.00
N ASN A 187 4.36 26.76 4.78
CA ASN A 187 2.98 26.39 5.06
C ASN A 187 2.66 26.54 6.56
N TRP A 188 3.53 26.07 7.45
CA TRP A 188 3.37 26.25 8.90
C TRP A 188 3.34 27.73 9.33
N ASP A 189 4.23 28.55 8.80
CA ASP A 189 4.31 29.99 9.11
C ASP A 189 3.05 30.75 8.63
N SER A 190 2.52 30.37 7.47
CA SER A 190 1.24 30.89 6.95
C SER A 190 -0.01 30.38 7.69
N GLY A 191 0.16 29.58 8.75
CA GLY A 191 -0.90 29.14 9.64
C GLY A 191 -1.48 27.76 9.34
N PHE A 192 -0.91 27.00 8.39
CA PHE A 192 -1.29 25.61 8.18
C PHE A 192 -0.85 24.76 9.37
N ASN A 193 -1.78 24.00 9.96
CA ASN A 193 -1.48 23.08 11.03
C ASN A 193 -1.99 21.68 10.67
N SER A 194 -1.06 20.74 10.49
CA SER A 194 -1.38 19.34 10.15
C SER A 194 -2.28 18.64 11.18
N ARG A 195 -2.34 19.14 12.42
CA ARG A 195 -3.25 18.65 13.48
C ARG A 195 -4.69 19.12 13.27
N ARG A 196 -4.91 20.14 12.44
CA ARG A 196 -6.22 20.74 12.15
C ARG A 196 -6.61 20.53 10.69
N LEU A 197 -6.54 19.28 10.23
CA LEU A 197 -7.09 18.83 8.95
C LEU A 197 -8.52 19.35 8.69
N ASP A 198 -9.32 19.54 9.75
CA ASP A 198 -10.68 20.06 9.66
C ASP A 198 -10.78 21.50 9.19
N GLN A 199 -9.69 22.26 9.25
CA GLN A 199 -9.62 23.64 8.77
C GLN A 199 -9.17 23.75 7.32
N VAL A 200 -8.72 22.65 6.72
CA VAL A 200 -8.37 22.61 5.31
C VAL A 200 -9.62 22.29 4.52
N ASP A 201 -9.90 23.12 3.51
CA ASP A 201 -11.02 22.91 2.59
C ASP A 201 -10.66 21.79 1.60
N ILE A 202 -10.85 20.55 2.08
CA ILE A 202 -10.74 19.33 1.29
C ILE A 202 -12.09 19.05 0.66
N VAL A 203 -12.13 18.93 -0.66
CA VAL A 203 -13.33 18.58 -1.41
C VAL A 203 -13.38 17.05 -1.57
N PRO A 204 -14.27 16.33 -0.88
CA PRO A 204 -14.39 14.89 -1.02
C PRO A 204 -14.93 14.50 -2.41
N LEU A 205 -14.69 13.24 -2.79
CA LEU A 205 -15.33 12.64 -3.95
C LEU A 205 -16.85 12.69 -3.77
N ARG A 206 -17.54 13.14 -4.83
CA ARG A 206 -19.00 13.33 -4.82
C ARG A 206 -19.76 12.01 -4.80
N GLU A 207 -19.19 10.99 -5.44
CA GLU A 207 -19.81 9.69 -5.65
C GLU A 207 -19.22 8.67 -4.68
N ALA A 208 -20.06 8.04 -3.86
CA ALA A 208 -19.63 7.03 -2.89
C ALA A 208 -19.05 5.77 -3.55
N ASP A 209 -19.44 5.48 -4.80
CA ASP A 209 -18.97 4.34 -5.58
C ASP A 209 -17.80 4.69 -6.52
N ALA A 210 -17.24 5.91 -6.42
CA ALA A 210 -16.20 6.38 -7.34
C ALA A 210 -14.99 5.43 -7.43
N ILE A 211 -14.51 4.94 -6.28
CA ILE A 211 -13.38 4.01 -6.24
C ILE A 211 -13.77 2.64 -6.81
N SER A 212 -14.97 2.14 -6.52
CA SER A 212 -15.47 0.90 -7.11
C SER A 212 -15.58 0.99 -8.64
N ARG A 213 -16.07 2.12 -9.17
CA ARG A 213 -16.10 2.39 -10.62
C ARG A 213 -14.69 2.44 -11.22
N CYS A 214 -13.74 3.05 -10.51
CA CYS A 214 -12.34 3.08 -10.95
C CYS A 214 -11.73 1.68 -10.99
N ARG A 215 -11.98 0.84 -9.98
CA ARG A 215 -11.51 -0.56 -9.94
C ARG A 215 -12.08 -1.39 -11.10
N ILE A 216 -13.37 -1.22 -11.42
CA ILE A 216 -13.98 -1.87 -12.59
C ILE A 216 -13.25 -1.44 -13.87
N ALA A 217 -13.00 -0.15 -14.06
CA ALA A 217 -12.28 0.35 -15.22
C ALA A 217 -10.84 -0.20 -15.30
N VAL A 218 -10.10 -0.22 -14.19
CA VAL A 218 -8.75 -0.82 -14.11
C VAL A 218 -8.78 -2.32 -14.43
N SER A 219 -9.77 -3.05 -13.92
CA SER A 219 -9.93 -4.48 -14.21
C SER A 219 -10.18 -4.74 -15.70
N SER A 220 -10.84 -3.81 -16.40
CA SER A 220 -11.11 -3.89 -17.84
C SER A 220 -9.94 -3.44 -18.73
N ALA A 221 -8.89 -2.82 -18.18
CA ALA A 221 -7.72 -2.43 -18.96
C ALA A 221 -6.99 -3.66 -19.52
N HIS A 222 -6.41 -3.53 -20.71
CA HIS A 222 -5.79 -4.65 -21.41
C HIS A 222 -4.27 -4.65 -21.19
N MET A 223 -3.67 -5.84 -21.14
CA MET A 223 -2.23 -5.98 -21.26
C MET A 223 -1.96 -7.01 -22.34
N GLU A 224 -1.28 -6.60 -23.41
CA GLU A 224 -1.02 -7.47 -24.54
C GLU A 224 -0.11 -8.65 -24.15
N PRO A 225 -0.21 -9.81 -24.83
CA PRO A 225 0.60 -10.98 -24.52
C PRO A 225 2.11 -10.72 -24.51
N GLY A 226 2.61 -9.79 -25.35
CA GLY A 226 4.02 -9.39 -25.34
C GLY A 226 4.44 -8.70 -24.04
N VAL A 227 3.60 -7.80 -23.52
CA VAL A 227 3.83 -7.09 -22.25
C VAL A 227 3.66 -8.04 -21.05
N GLN A 228 2.70 -8.97 -21.12
CA GLN A 228 2.56 -10.04 -20.11
C GLN A 228 3.82 -10.90 -20.04
N LYS A 229 4.36 -11.32 -21.20
CA LYS A 229 5.60 -12.08 -21.28
C LYS A 229 6.78 -11.29 -20.71
N TYR A 230 6.85 -9.99 -20.95
CA TYR A 230 7.86 -9.11 -20.37
C TYR A 230 7.77 -9.04 -18.84
N ALA A 231 6.57 -8.89 -18.27
CA ALA A 231 6.39 -8.92 -16.80
C ALA A 231 6.81 -10.27 -16.19
N VAL A 232 6.49 -11.38 -16.87
CA VAL A 232 6.93 -12.73 -16.45
C VAL A 232 8.46 -12.87 -16.57
N ASP A 233 9.08 -12.36 -17.63
CA ASP A 233 10.53 -12.41 -17.83
C ASP A 233 11.28 -11.68 -16.71
N ILE A 234 10.85 -10.46 -16.35
CA ILE A 234 11.40 -9.70 -15.21
C ILE A 234 11.38 -10.55 -13.94
N VAL A 235 10.21 -11.11 -13.59
CA VAL A 235 10.06 -11.94 -12.38
C VAL A 235 10.95 -13.17 -12.43
N ARG A 236 11.03 -13.85 -13.57
CA ARG A 236 11.90 -15.04 -13.72
C ARG A 236 13.38 -14.70 -13.57
N ARG A 237 13.82 -13.55 -14.09
CA ARG A 237 15.21 -13.08 -13.94
C ARG A 237 15.60 -12.89 -12.48
N THR A 238 14.67 -12.45 -11.62
CA THR A 238 14.96 -12.34 -10.18
C THR A 238 15.42 -13.66 -9.55
N ARG A 239 14.88 -14.80 -10.01
CA ARG A 239 15.19 -16.13 -9.45
C ARG A 239 16.54 -16.68 -9.90
N ASN A 240 17.08 -16.14 -10.99
CA ASN A 240 18.34 -16.57 -11.59
C ASN A 240 19.45 -15.53 -11.40
N HIS A 241 19.17 -14.41 -10.73
CA HIS A 241 20.14 -13.34 -10.55
C HIS A 241 21.23 -13.74 -9.54
N PRO A 242 22.54 -13.52 -9.82
CA PRO A 242 23.63 -14.00 -8.97
C PRO A 242 23.57 -13.50 -7.51
N PHE A 243 23.11 -12.26 -7.30
CA PHE A 243 23.02 -11.65 -5.97
C PHE A 243 21.77 -12.05 -5.18
N VAL A 244 20.86 -12.81 -5.78
CA VAL A 244 19.60 -13.21 -5.16
C VAL A 244 19.74 -14.62 -4.58
N HIS A 245 19.37 -14.77 -3.31
CA HIS A 245 19.23 -16.06 -2.65
C HIS A 245 17.86 -16.68 -2.97
N TYR A 246 16.80 -15.89 -2.83
CA TYR A 246 15.43 -16.27 -3.18
C TYR A 246 14.74 -15.14 -3.95
N GLY A 247 14.27 -15.45 -5.16
CA GLY A 247 13.62 -14.49 -6.05
C GLY A 247 12.10 -14.43 -5.90
N ALA A 248 11.48 -13.50 -6.64
CA ALA A 248 10.08 -13.18 -6.47
C ALA A 248 9.15 -14.35 -6.88
N SER A 249 8.07 -14.55 -6.12
CA SER A 249 7.07 -15.62 -6.32
C SER A 249 6.21 -15.38 -7.58
N PRO A 250 5.40 -16.35 -8.05
CA PRO A 250 4.41 -16.09 -9.11
C PRO A 250 3.40 -14.99 -8.76
N ARG A 251 3.16 -14.71 -7.46
CA ARG A 251 2.32 -13.58 -7.03
C ARG A 251 2.87 -12.26 -7.52
N ALA A 252 4.20 -12.13 -7.65
CA ALA A 252 4.84 -10.94 -8.19
C ALA A 252 4.47 -10.68 -9.66
N SER A 253 4.29 -11.74 -10.48
CA SER A 253 3.86 -11.57 -11.88
C SER A 253 2.43 -11.03 -11.95
N VAL A 254 1.54 -11.53 -11.07
CA VAL A 254 0.16 -11.03 -10.96
C VAL A 254 0.16 -9.60 -10.42
N ALA A 255 1.01 -9.29 -9.43
CA ALA A 255 1.15 -7.94 -8.89
C ALA A 255 1.60 -6.94 -9.95
N LEU A 256 2.64 -7.26 -10.74
CA LEU A 256 3.07 -6.41 -11.86
C LEU A 256 1.95 -6.20 -12.87
N PHE A 257 1.20 -7.25 -13.21
CA PHE A 257 0.06 -7.16 -14.12
C PHE A 257 -1.03 -6.20 -13.60
N LEU A 258 -1.47 -6.37 -12.35
CA LEU A 258 -2.50 -5.54 -11.75
C LEU A 258 -2.04 -4.08 -11.60
N CYS A 259 -0.82 -3.87 -11.11
CA CYS A 259 -0.28 -2.55 -10.89
C CYS A 259 0.00 -1.79 -12.19
N ALA A 260 0.51 -2.46 -13.23
CA ALA A 260 0.73 -1.83 -14.54
C ALA A 260 -0.59 -1.45 -15.22
N LYS A 261 -1.66 -2.23 -15.02
CA LYS A 261 -3.02 -1.88 -15.48
C LYS A 261 -3.57 -0.66 -14.75
N ALA A 262 -3.41 -0.62 -13.42
CA ALA A 262 -3.80 0.53 -12.61
C ALA A 262 -3.04 1.80 -13.05
N LEU A 263 -1.72 1.70 -13.23
CA LEU A 263 -0.88 2.81 -13.67
C LEU A 263 -1.27 3.32 -15.07
N ALA A 264 -1.49 2.42 -16.03
CA ALA A 264 -1.96 2.78 -17.36
C ALA A 264 -3.30 3.52 -17.33
N ALA A 265 -4.26 3.02 -16.54
CA ALA A 265 -5.57 3.64 -16.39
C ALA A 265 -5.51 5.00 -15.69
N MET A 266 -4.66 5.15 -14.66
CA MET A 266 -4.38 6.43 -14.00
C MET A 266 -3.77 7.46 -14.96
N ARG A 267 -3.02 6.99 -15.96
CA ARG A 267 -2.44 7.78 -17.06
C ARG A 267 -3.41 7.94 -18.25
N GLY A 268 -4.66 7.51 -18.12
CA GLY A 268 -5.70 7.66 -19.15
C GLY A 268 -5.60 6.68 -20.33
N ARG A 269 -4.86 5.57 -20.22
CA ARG A 269 -4.69 4.56 -21.28
C ARG A 269 -5.46 3.26 -21.03
N GLU A 270 -6.02 2.68 -22.10
CA GLU A 270 -6.79 1.41 -22.07
C GLU A 270 -5.90 0.17 -22.06
N PHE A 271 -4.62 0.35 -22.34
CA PHE A 271 -3.64 -0.71 -22.39
C PHE A 271 -2.36 -0.33 -21.66
N SER A 272 -1.79 -1.31 -20.96
CA SER A 272 -0.48 -1.18 -20.31
C SER A 272 0.64 -1.36 -21.32
N THR A 273 1.70 -0.56 -21.18
CA THR A 273 2.93 -0.67 -21.97
C THR A 273 4.05 -1.32 -21.15
N PRO A 274 5.17 -1.72 -21.79
CA PRO A 274 6.34 -2.19 -21.07
C PRO A 274 6.91 -1.16 -20.07
N ASP A 275 6.73 0.14 -20.36
CA ASP A 275 7.17 1.20 -19.45
C ASP A 275 6.34 1.23 -18.16
N ASP A 276 5.03 0.94 -18.21
CA ASP A 276 4.22 0.83 -16.98
C ASP A 276 4.71 -0.32 -16.09
N VAL A 277 5.09 -1.44 -16.70
CA VAL A 277 5.67 -2.58 -15.98
C VAL A 277 7.01 -2.17 -15.36
N ARG A 278 7.86 -1.45 -16.10
CA ARG A 278 9.16 -0.98 -15.62
C ARG A 278 9.01 -0.01 -14.45
N ASP A 279 8.15 0.99 -14.58
CA ASP A 279 7.94 2.03 -13.58
C ASP A 279 7.50 1.45 -12.23
N ILE A 280 6.63 0.43 -12.27
CA ILE A 280 6.09 -0.18 -11.06
C ILE A 280 6.90 -1.38 -10.54
N SER A 281 7.96 -1.77 -11.25
CA SER A 281 8.73 -2.97 -10.91
C SER A 281 9.42 -2.89 -9.55
N ARG A 282 9.98 -1.72 -9.19
CA ARG A 282 10.68 -1.56 -7.91
C ARG A 282 9.76 -1.76 -6.70
N PRO A 283 8.66 -0.99 -6.53
CA PRO A 283 7.79 -1.16 -5.36
C PRO A 283 7.05 -2.50 -5.35
N VAL A 284 6.86 -3.16 -6.50
CA VAL A 284 6.32 -4.53 -6.53
C VAL A 284 7.38 -5.56 -6.10
N LEU A 285 8.63 -5.44 -6.51
CA LEU A 285 9.59 -6.54 -6.36
C LEU A 285 10.49 -6.42 -5.12
N ARG A 286 10.74 -5.22 -4.59
CA ARG A 286 11.80 -5.00 -3.59
C ARG A 286 11.66 -5.81 -2.29
N HIS A 287 10.43 -6.06 -1.84
CA HIS A 287 10.14 -6.87 -0.66
C HIS A 287 9.96 -8.37 -0.96
N ARG A 288 10.16 -8.76 -2.22
CA ARG A 288 10.03 -10.14 -2.71
C ARG A 288 11.38 -10.74 -3.10
N LEU A 289 12.48 -10.04 -2.82
CA LEU A 289 13.84 -10.48 -3.08
C LEU A 289 14.57 -10.64 -1.74
N ALA A 290 15.07 -11.86 -1.49
CA ALA A 290 16.06 -12.08 -0.45
C ALA A 290 17.44 -12.11 -1.11
N LEU A 291 18.32 -11.19 -0.74
CA LEU A 291 19.68 -11.14 -1.26
C LEU A 291 20.57 -12.17 -0.56
N ARG A 292 21.68 -12.51 -1.20
CA ARG A 292 22.73 -13.31 -0.56
C ARG A 292 23.52 -12.43 0.40
N ALA A 293 23.95 -13.00 1.53
CA ALA A 293 24.71 -12.27 2.54
C ALA A 293 25.97 -11.60 1.96
N GLU A 294 26.67 -12.26 1.03
CA GLU A 294 27.86 -11.68 0.38
C GLU A 294 27.52 -10.43 -0.43
N ALA A 295 26.37 -10.43 -1.13
CA ALA A 295 25.93 -9.28 -1.91
C ALA A 295 25.51 -8.11 -1.02
N GLU A 296 24.85 -8.40 0.12
CA GLU A 296 24.49 -7.36 1.09
C GLU A 296 25.73 -6.72 1.73
N LEU A 297 26.76 -7.51 2.03
CA LEU A 297 28.05 -7.01 2.53
C LEU A 297 28.77 -6.11 1.52
N ASP A 298 28.61 -6.39 0.22
CA ASP A 298 29.11 -5.54 -0.86
C ASP A 298 28.22 -4.31 -1.14
N GLY A 299 27.18 -4.10 -0.33
CA GLY A 299 26.27 -2.95 -0.42
C GLY A 299 25.19 -3.07 -1.49
N ALA A 300 24.96 -4.26 -2.03
CA ALA A 300 23.87 -4.48 -2.98
C ALA A 300 22.51 -4.29 -2.31
N THR A 301 21.60 -3.61 -3.01
CA THR A 301 20.22 -3.41 -2.55
C THR A 301 19.23 -4.09 -3.49
N PRO A 302 18.02 -4.46 -3.03
CA PRO A 302 16.98 -5.01 -3.89
C PRO A 302 16.68 -4.11 -5.09
N ASP A 303 16.61 -2.78 -4.87
CA ASP A 303 16.37 -1.81 -5.93
C ASP A 303 17.50 -1.74 -6.98
N ALA A 304 18.76 -1.94 -6.57
CA ALA A 304 19.90 -2.05 -7.48
C ALA A 304 19.80 -3.32 -8.35
N VAL A 305 19.47 -4.45 -7.75
CA VAL A 305 19.25 -5.72 -8.47
C VAL A 305 18.09 -5.62 -9.45
N ILE A 306 16.96 -5.04 -9.03
CA ILE A 306 15.81 -4.82 -9.91
C ILE A 306 16.21 -3.92 -11.08
N SER A 307 16.99 -2.86 -10.83
CA SER A 307 17.46 -1.96 -11.89
C SER A 307 18.37 -2.66 -12.89
N ASP A 308 19.21 -3.59 -12.46
CA ASP A 308 20.04 -4.40 -13.36
C ASP A 308 19.20 -5.36 -14.22
N ILE A 309 18.23 -6.03 -13.59
CA ILE A 309 17.27 -6.90 -14.28
C ILE A 309 16.53 -6.12 -15.37
N LEU A 310 16.02 -4.92 -15.06
CA LEU A 310 15.28 -4.08 -16.00
C LEU A 310 16.13 -3.59 -17.18
N LYS A 311 17.44 -3.40 -16.99
CA LYS A 311 18.37 -3.05 -18.08
C LYS A 311 18.64 -4.23 -19.02
N SER A 312 18.66 -5.44 -18.48
CA SER A 312 18.96 -6.67 -19.23
C SER A 312 17.74 -7.32 -19.90
N ALA A 313 16.53 -6.97 -19.46
CA ALA A 313 15.29 -7.53 -19.97
C ALA A 313 14.98 -6.99 -21.39
N GLU A 314 14.70 -7.89 -22.33
CA GLU A 314 14.33 -7.51 -23.68
C GLU A 314 12.93 -6.88 -23.69
N VAL A 315 12.86 -5.61 -24.07
CA VAL A 315 11.60 -4.89 -24.19
C VAL A 315 10.88 -5.36 -25.45
N PRO A 316 9.62 -5.83 -25.35
CA PRO A 316 8.86 -6.22 -26.53
C PRO A 316 8.64 -4.99 -27.42
N ARG A 317 8.71 -5.21 -28.74
CA ARG A 317 8.46 -4.18 -29.75
C ARG A 317 6.97 -3.93 -29.95
#